data_AF-A0A5C0VIJ1-F1
#
_entry.id   AF-A0A5C0VIJ1-F1
#
_cell.length_a   1.000
_cell.length_b   1.000
_cell.length_c   1.000
_cell.angle_alpha   90.00
_cell.angle_beta   90.00
_cell.angle_gamma   90.00
#
_symmetry.space_group_name_H-M   'P 1'
#
loop_
_entity.id
_entity.type
_entity.pdbx_description
1 polymer ?
#
loop_
_entity_poly.entity_id
_entity_poly.type
_entity_poly.pdbx_seq_one_letter_code
_entity_poly.pdbx_strand_id
1 'polypeptide(L)'
;MAIVKINELIINLDKNAESYVLGPSSNFVIKIESDDYEIYNKILFMGFPNNDNNSISNIILSEILDIKYRLKSNNATCFLYRILEEIYKYDYFILFPAGLDPAGINFLKKLPRLFKEIDKKIYVVDQMSFSKHFDF
;
A
#
# COMPACT_ATOMS: atom_id res chain seq x y z
N MET A 1 -11.49 5.24 -16.66
CA MET A 1 -10.49 5.84 -15.74
C MET A 1 -10.69 5.22 -14.38
N ALA A 2 -9.64 4.73 -13.72
CA ALA A 2 -9.78 4.04 -12.43
C ALA A 2 -9.18 4.86 -11.27
N ILE A 3 -9.98 5.02 -10.22
CA ILE A 3 -9.64 5.78 -9.03
C ILE A 3 -9.77 4.89 -7.79
N VAL A 4 -8.80 4.95 -6.90
CA VAL A 4 -8.89 4.39 -5.56
C VAL A 4 -8.99 5.53 -4.56
N LYS A 5 -10.07 5.53 -3.78
CA LYS A 5 -10.29 6.47 -2.68
C LYS A 5 -10.02 5.78 -1.36
N ILE A 6 -9.15 6.35 -0.54
CA ILE A 6 -8.86 5.90 0.82
C ILE A 6 -9.20 7.07 1.75
N ASN A 7 -10.36 7.01 2.41
CA ASN A 7 -10.96 8.18 3.08
C ASN A 7 -11.03 9.37 2.10
N GLU A 8 -10.40 10.50 2.42
CA GLU A 8 -10.32 11.71 1.60
C GLU A 8 -9.18 11.67 0.55
N LEU A 9 -8.28 10.68 0.63
CA LEU A 9 -7.17 10.54 -0.32
C LEU A 9 -7.65 9.93 -1.63
N ILE A 10 -7.30 10.57 -2.74
CA ILE A 10 -7.65 10.13 -4.10
C ILE A 10 -6.38 9.71 -4.84
N ILE A 11 -6.34 8.44 -5.26
CA ILE A 11 -5.27 7.85 -6.07
C ILE A 11 -5.82 7.58 -7.47
N ASN A 12 -5.23 8.20 -8.50
CA ASN A 12 -5.60 7.94 -9.89
C ASN A 12 -4.67 6.86 -10.47
N LEU A 13 -5.23 5.70 -10.80
CA LEU A 13 -4.46 4.55 -11.27
C LEU A 13 -3.89 4.74 -12.69
N ASP A 14 -4.45 5.66 -13.47
CA ASP A 14 -3.95 5.98 -14.82
C ASP A 14 -2.71 6.90 -14.76
N LYS A 15 -2.46 7.56 -13.62
CA LYS A 15 -1.26 8.39 -13.42
C LYS A 15 -0.03 7.56 -13.04
N ASN A 16 1.11 8.24 -12.98
CA ASN A 16 2.35 7.64 -12.50
C ASN A 16 2.21 7.20 -11.04
N ALA A 17 2.90 6.12 -10.73
CA ALA A 17 3.02 5.57 -9.40
C ALA A 17 3.77 6.57 -8.48
N GLU A 18 3.15 6.95 -7.36
CA GLU A 18 3.63 8.04 -6.48
C GLU A 18 3.45 7.67 -4.99
N SER A 19 4.06 8.49 -4.12
CA SER A 19 3.84 8.43 -2.67
C SER A 19 2.79 9.44 -2.27
N TYR A 20 1.85 9.00 -1.44
CA TYR A 20 0.80 9.81 -0.83
C TYR A 20 0.98 9.87 0.68
N VAL A 21 0.36 10.88 1.28
CA VAL A 21 0.28 11.03 2.73
C VAL A 21 -1.19 11.08 3.10
N LEU A 22 -1.59 10.16 3.97
CA LEU A 22 -2.92 10.14 4.57
C LEU A 22 -2.89 10.89 5.89
N GLY A 23 -3.93 11.69 6.13
CA GLY A 23 -4.17 12.30 7.43
C GLY A 23 -4.36 11.25 8.54
N PRO A 24 -4.29 11.68 9.81
CA PRO A 24 -4.51 10.78 10.94
C PRO A 24 -5.93 10.20 10.89
N SER A 25 -6.03 8.88 10.69
CA SER A 25 -7.30 8.15 10.78
C SER A 25 -7.10 6.84 11.52
N SER A 26 -8.07 6.51 12.37
CA SER A 26 -8.17 5.18 13.01
C SER A 26 -8.86 4.15 12.12
N ASN A 27 -9.68 4.60 11.15
CA ASN A 27 -10.44 3.75 10.25
C ASN A 27 -10.12 4.06 8.78
N PHE A 28 -9.96 3.02 7.98
CA PHE A 28 -9.73 3.14 6.53
C PHE A 28 -10.99 2.69 5.80
N VAL A 29 -11.55 3.59 4.99
CA VAL A 29 -12.61 3.30 4.04
C VAL A 29 -12.00 3.33 2.65
N ILE A 30 -11.98 2.18 1.98
CA ILE A 30 -11.39 2.05 0.65
C ILE A 30 -12.53 1.84 -0.36
N LYS A 31 -12.58 2.68 -1.40
CA LYS A 31 -13.53 2.59 -2.51
C LYS A 31 -12.77 2.63 -3.82
N ILE A 32 -13.23 1.83 -4.79
CA ILE A 32 -12.70 1.83 -6.15
C ILE A 32 -13.80 2.37 -7.06
N GLU A 33 -13.47 3.32 -7.92
CA GLU A 33 -14.37 3.89 -8.92
C GLU A 33 -13.74 3.66 -10.29
N SER A 34 -14.40 2.87 -11.14
CA SER A 34 -13.92 2.50 -12.48
C SER A 34 -15.09 2.05 -13.35
N ASP A 35 -15.02 2.36 -14.65
CA ASP A 35 -15.91 1.82 -15.66
C ASP A 35 -15.54 0.37 -16.04
N ASP A 36 -14.29 -0.02 -15.79
CA ASP A 36 -13.78 -1.37 -15.98
C ASP A 36 -13.84 -2.13 -14.64
N TYR A 37 -14.74 -3.10 -14.55
CA TYR A 37 -14.92 -3.95 -13.36
C TYR A 37 -13.78 -4.95 -13.16
N GLU A 38 -12.97 -5.26 -14.18
CA GLU A 38 -11.84 -6.18 -14.03
C GLU A 38 -10.70 -5.57 -13.22
N ILE A 39 -10.62 -4.24 -13.14
CA ILE A 39 -9.56 -3.54 -12.39
C ILE A 39 -9.50 -3.95 -10.92
N TYR A 40 -10.65 -4.32 -10.34
CA TYR A 40 -10.75 -4.79 -8.95
C TYR A 40 -9.84 -6.00 -8.69
N ASN A 41 -9.72 -6.88 -9.68
CA ASN A 41 -8.90 -8.09 -9.59
C ASN A 41 -7.41 -7.83 -9.86
N LYS A 42 -7.06 -6.61 -10.32
CA LYS A 42 -5.69 -6.19 -10.66
C LYS A 42 -5.03 -5.34 -9.58
N ILE A 43 -5.73 -5.05 -8.48
CA ILE A 43 -5.24 -4.24 -7.36
C ILE A 43 -4.97 -5.12 -6.14
N LEU A 44 -3.77 -4.97 -5.56
CA LEU A 44 -3.38 -5.56 -4.28
C LEU A 44 -3.17 -4.47 -3.24
N PHE A 45 -3.87 -4.56 -2.11
CA PHE A 45 -3.70 -3.66 -0.96
C PHE A 45 -2.86 -4.35 0.12
N MET A 46 -1.82 -3.69 0.61
CA MET A 46 -0.93 -4.30 1.60
C MET A 46 -0.77 -3.42 2.82
N GLY A 47 -0.80 -4.02 4.00
CA GLY A 47 -0.54 -3.34 5.26
C GLY A 47 -1.69 -2.49 5.81
N PHE A 48 -2.84 -2.42 5.14
CA PHE A 48 -4.03 -1.76 5.69
C PHE A 48 -4.67 -2.63 6.79
N PRO A 49 -5.13 -2.03 7.90
CA PRO A 49 -5.88 -2.77 8.92
C PRO A 49 -7.19 -3.28 8.32
N ASN A 50 -7.55 -4.51 8.66
CA ASN A 50 -8.78 -5.12 8.20
C ASN A 50 -9.95 -4.44 8.92
N ASN A 51 -10.81 -3.73 8.19
CA ASN A 51 -12.07 -3.23 8.72
C ASN A 51 -13.18 -4.12 8.17
N ASP A 52 -13.93 -4.76 9.07
CA ASP A 52 -14.98 -5.77 8.81
C ASP A 52 -16.08 -5.35 7.80
N ASN A 53 -16.07 -4.09 7.32
CA ASN A 53 -17.10 -3.52 6.45
C ASN A 53 -16.68 -3.30 4.99
N ASN A 54 -15.45 -3.61 4.57
CA ASN A 54 -15.05 -3.47 3.15
C ASN A 54 -14.76 -4.83 2.50
N SER A 55 -15.52 -5.11 1.45
CA SER A 55 -15.50 -6.29 0.58
C SER A 55 -14.24 -6.49 -0.26
N ILE A 56 -13.10 -5.93 0.15
CA ILE A 56 -11.83 -6.05 -0.58
C ILE A 56 -11.05 -7.18 0.07
N SER A 57 -11.13 -8.37 -0.53
CA SER A 57 -10.49 -9.62 -0.07
C SER A 57 -8.96 -9.58 -0.05
N ASN A 58 -8.36 -8.50 -0.55
CA ASN A 58 -6.93 -8.34 -0.75
C ASN A 58 -6.34 -7.28 0.20
N ILE A 59 -6.85 -7.13 1.41
CA ILE A 59 -6.34 -6.20 2.45
C ILE A 59 -5.92 -7.02 3.66
N ILE A 60 -4.63 -7.31 3.85
CA ILE A 60 -4.24 -8.07 5.04
C ILE A 60 -2.89 -7.62 5.61
N LEU A 61 -2.95 -6.84 6.69
CA LEU A 61 -1.81 -6.54 7.58
C LEU A 61 -1.24 -7.82 8.22
N SER A 62 -2.09 -8.82 8.49
CA SER A 62 -1.64 -10.12 9.03
C SER A 62 -0.83 -10.97 8.05
N GLU A 63 -0.96 -10.82 6.72
CA GLU A 63 -0.10 -11.51 5.75
C GLU A 63 1.34 -11.00 5.82
N ILE A 64 1.53 -9.69 5.96
CA ILE A 64 2.86 -9.10 6.12
C ILE A 64 3.52 -9.58 7.42
N LEU A 65 2.75 -9.71 8.50
CA LEU A 65 3.26 -10.25 9.76
C LEU A 65 3.61 -11.74 9.66
N ASP A 66 2.78 -12.56 8.99
CA ASP A 66 3.08 -13.99 8.79
C ASP A 66 4.35 -14.18 7.95
N ILE A 67 4.48 -13.44 6.84
CA ILE A 67 5.71 -13.43 6.01
C ILE A 67 6.92 -13.01 6.84
N LYS A 68 6.76 -12.01 7.72
CA LYS A 68 7.82 -11.58 8.64
C LYS A 68 8.29 -12.72 9.53
N TYR A 69 7.39 -13.48 10.13
CA TYR A 69 7.73 -14.62 10.97
C TYR A 69 8.41 -15.74 10.17
N ARG A 70 7.91 -16.04 8.97
CA ARG A 70 8.48 -17.05 8.07
C ARG A 70 9.89 -16.69 7.61
N LEU A 71 10.11 -15.45 7.19
CA LEU A 71 11.38 -14.98 6.63
C LEU A 71 12.36 -14.45 7.68
N LYS A 72 11.92 -14.23 8.92
CA LYS A 72 12.69 -13.56 9.99
C LYS A 72 13.29 -12.22 9.51
N SER A 73 12.51 -11.45 8.75
CA SER A 73 12.96 -10.21 8.11
C SER A 73 12.27 -8.97 8.70
N ASN A 74 12.62 -7.77 8.21
CA ASN A 74 11.92 -6.54 8.55
C ASN A 74 10.66 -6.37 7.68
N ASN A 75 9.73 -5.52 8.12
CA ASN A 75 8.45 -5.34 7.43
C ASN A 75 8.66 -4.84 5.98
N ALA A 76 9.63 -3.94 5.73
CA ALA A 76 9.89 -3.38 4.41
C ALA A 76 10.31 -4.45 3.38
N THR A 77 11.17 -5.39 3.80
CA THR A 77 11.56 -6.54 2.98
C THR A 77 10.38 -7.47 2.74
N CYS A 78 9.49 -7.63 3.72
CA CYS A 78 8.29 -8.45 3.57
C CYS A 78 7.32 -7.87 2.52
N PHE A 79 7.15 -6.54 2.48
CA PHE A 79 6.40 -5.86 1.41
C PHE A 79 7.01 -6.15 0.04
N LEU A 80 8.33 -5.98 -0.12
CA LEU A 80 9.00 -6.27 -1.39
C LEU A 80 8.82 -7.73 -1.80
N TYR A 81 9.01 -8.67 -0.87
CA TYR A 81 8.83 -10.09 -1.13
C TYR A 81 7.41 -10.40 -1.64
N ARG A 82 6.38 -9.85 -1.00
CA ARG A 82 4.99 -10.07 -1.40
C ARG A 82 4.67 -9.48 -2.76
N ILE A 83 5.21 -8.29 -3.09
CA ILE A 83 5.07 -7.69 -4.42
C ILE A 83 5.66 -8.62 -5.48
N LEU A 84 6.85 -9.17 -5.24
CA LEU A 84 7.53 -10.06 -6.17
C LEU A 84 6.78 -11.40 -6.35
N GLU A 85 6.22 -11.95 -5.29
CA GLU A 85 5.42 -13.19 -5.32
C GLU A 85 4.14 -13.03 -6.17
N GLU A 86 3.50 -11.87 -6.07
CA GLU A 86 2.20 -11.60 -6.69
C GLU A 86 2.32 -10.77 -7.99
N ILE A 87 3.53 -10.59 -8.50
CA ILE A 87 3.85 -9.64 -9.58
C ILE A 87 3.14 -9.94 -10.90
N TYR A 88 2.87 -11.22 -11.18
CA TYR A 88 2.19 -11.65 -12.39
C TYR A 88 0.67 -11.54 -12.29
N LYS A 89 0.12 -11.44 -11.08
CA LYS A 89 -1.33 -11.44 -10.84
C LYS A 89 -1.90 -10.03 -10.79
N TYR A 90 -1.16 -9.08 -10.23
CA TYR A 90 -1.63 -7.71 -10.05
C TYR A 90 -0.78 -6.71 -10.84
N ASP A 91 -1.41 -5.61 -11.23
CA ASP A 91 -0.78 -4.49 -11.94
C ASP A 91 -0.57 -3.29 -11.01
N TYR A 92 -1.44 -3.16 -10.01
CA TYR A 92 -1.44 -2.04 -9.06
C TYR A 92 -1.22 -2.56 -7.63
N PHE A 93 -0.21 -2.04 -6.97
CA PHE A 93 0.11 -2.34 -5.57
C PHE A 93 -0.07 -1.09 -4.74
N ILE A 94 -0.92 -1.15 -3.72
CA ILE A 94 -1.17 -0.02 -2.83
C ILE A 94 -0.68 -0.40 -1.43
N LEU A 95 0.40 0.25 -0.99
CA LEU A 95 1.13 -0.10 0.23
C LEU A 95 0.80 0.89 1.33
N PHE A 96 0.44 0.39 2.51
CA PHE A 96 0.30 1.16 3.73
C PHE A 96 1.38 0.72 4.73
N PRO A 97 2.53 1.42 4.84
CA PRO A 97 3.67 0.99 5.61
C PRO A 97 3.57 1.39 7.09
N ALA A 98 2.40 1.25 7.70
CA ALA A 98 2.23 1.56 9.12
C ALA A 98 3.13 0.68 10.00
N GLY A 99 3.75 1.30 11.01
CA GLY A 99 4.66 0.61 11.93
C GLY A 99 6.03 0.26 11.34
N LEU A 100 6.37 0.73 10.14
CA LEU A 100 7.75 0.73 9.67
C LEU A 100 8.53 1.90 10.28
N ASP A 101 9.83 1.67 10.49
CA ASP A 101 10.76 2.75 10.78
C ASP A 101 10.95 3.68 9.56
N PRO A 102 11.46 4.91 9.75
CA PRO A 102 11.65 5.86 8.65
C PRO A 102 12.55 5.35 7.52
N ALA A 103 13.55 4.51 7.80
CA ALA A 103 14.42 3.95 6.77
C ALA A 103 13.67 2.92 5.91
N GLY A 104 12.84 2.08 6.53
CA GLY A 104 11.92 1.18 5.83
C GLY A 104 10.92 1.90 4.94
N ILE A 105 10.31 3.00 5.42
CA ILE A 105 9.40 3.83 4.61
C ILE A 105 10.13 4.44 3.41
N ASN A 106 11.32 5.01 3.65
CA ASN A 106 12.14 5.60 2.59
C ASN A 106 12.60 4.57 1.54
N PHE A 107 12.83 3.33 1.95
CA PHE A 107 13.07 2.23 1.03
C PHE A 107 11.85 1.95 0.14
N LEU A 108 10.65 1.82 0.72
CA LEU A 108 9.43 1.56 -0.04
C LEU A 108 9.09 2.69 -1.02
N LYS A 109 9.34 3.95 -0.65
CA LYS A 109 9.14 5.12 -1.53
C LYS A 109 10.01 5.10 -2.80
N LYS A 110 11.04 4.24 -2.88
CA LYS A 110 11.86 4.06 -4.10
C LYS A 110 11.27 3.04 -5.07
N LEU A 111 10.41 2.12 -4.60
CA LEU A 111 9.83 1.06 -5.42
C LEU A 111 9.02 1.56 -6.63
N PRO A 112 8.20 2.64 -6.56
CA PRO A 112 7.45 3.13 -7.71
C PRO A 112 8.33 3.40 -8.94
N ARG A 113 9.53 3.94 -8.72
CA ARG A 113 10.51 4.18 -9.79
C ARG A 113 11.12 2.88 -10.33
N LEU A 114 11.44 1.93 -9.45
CA LEU A 114 12.11 0.68 -9.82
C LEU A 114 11.20 -0.25 -10.63
N PHE A 115 9.89 -0.22 -10.37
CA PHE A 115 8.91 -1.08 -11.02
C PHE A 115 8.28 -0.47 -12.28
N LYS A 116 8.61 0.80 -12.59
CA LYS A 116 8.09 1.52 -13.75
C LYS A 116 8.40 0.81 -15.08
N GLU A 117 9.55 0.18 -15.19
CA GLU A 117 10.02 -0.45 -16.44
C GLU A 117 9.32 -1.78 -16.75
N ILE A 118 8.65 -2.38 -15.76
CA ILE A 118 7.96 -3.68 -15.90
C ILE A 118 6.43 -3.53 -15.89
N ASP A 119 5.93 -2.33 -16.17
CA ASP A 119 4.51 -1.98 -16.23
C ASP A 119 3.73 -2.33 -14.95
N LYS A 120 4.39 -2.20 -13.80
CA LYS A 120 3.77 -2.36 -12.47
C LYS A 120 3.76 -1.03 -11.74
N LYS A 121 2.60 -0.66 -11.18
CA LYS A 121 2.42 0.60 -10.47
C LYS A 121 2.34 0.37 -8.97
N ILE A 122 3.24 0.99 -8.23
CA ILE A 122 3.29 0.89 -6.76
C ILE A 122 2.95 2.25 -6.16
N TYR A 123 1.92 2.31 -5.34
CA TYR A 123 1.52 3.51 -4.62
C TYR A 123 1.83 3.32 -3.14
N VAL A 124 2.58 4.25 -2.55
CA VAL A 124 2.94 4.19 -1.14
C VAL A 124 2.11 5.22 -0.38
N VAL A 125 1.18 4.76 0.45
CA VAL A 125 0.30 5.59 1.28
C VAL A 125 0.88 5.65 2.68
N ASP A 126 1.62 6.70 2.96
CA ASP A 126 2.20 6.94 4.29
C ASP A 126 1.14 7.56 5.22
N GLN A 127 1.27 7.37 6.54
CA GLN A 127 0.43 8.07 7.51
C GLN A 127 1.24 9.23 8.08
N MET A 128 0.63 10.43 8.15
CA MET A 128 1.21 11.50 8.96
C MET A 128 1.35 11.01 10.39
N SER A 129 2.58 10.71 10.80
CA SER A 129 2.92 10.55 12.20
C SER A 129 2.90 11.95 12.79
N PHE A 130 2.06 12.19 13.80
CA PHE A 130 2.27 13.33 14.69
C PHE A 130 3.65 13.12 15.31
N SER A 131 4.68 13.77 14.78
CA SER A 131 5.92 13.95 15.51
C SER A 131 5.52 14.72 16.76
N LYS A 132 5.35 14.04 17.88
CA LYS A 132 5.50 14.71 19.17
C LYS A 132 6.91 15.27 19.12
N HIS A 133 7.02 16.57 18.91
CA HIS A 133 8.23 17.32 19.20
C HIS A 133 8.59 16.99 20.65
N PHE A 134 9.56 16.10 20.84
CA PHE A 134 10.31 16.06 22.07
C PHE A 134 11.37 17.15 21.90
N ASP A 135 10.99 18.36 22.30
CA ASP A 135 11.96 19.41 22.57
C ASP A 135 12.68 18.97 23.85
N PHE A 136 13.95 18.59 23.72
CA PHE A 136 14.88 18.42 24.83
C PHE A 136 15.52 19.76 25.19
#